data_AF-A0A0C9ZHD5-F1
#
_entry.id   AF-A0A0C9ZHD5-F1
#
_cell.length_a   1.000
_cell.length_b   1.000
_cell.length_c   1.000
_cell.angle_alpha   90.00
_cell.angle_beta   90.00
_cell.angle_gamma   90.00
#
_symmetry.space_group_name_H-M   'P 1'
#
loop_
_entity.id
_entity.type
_entity.pdbx_description
1 polymer ?
#
loop_
_entity_poly.entity_id
_entity_poly.type
_entity_poly.pdbx_seq_one_letter_code
_entity_poly.pdbx_strand_id
1 'polypeptide(L)'
;MATASLAVDAFSCSIRNGALTTAVELVEQGRAVFWTHLARFRTTLDELSMARNTGAALAEEFKQLSFRLRNALDQTTEDQSSQIRQMTMQWDDVVLRIRMLPNFSRFLLPPLFSDLQKAAKDGPVIIVNASQYSCDALIVLSDQGPVHVPIDFTRNEVSELSSKFQSLSKEFGSFDTQYKLAEILRKLWRVIVDPVVQALRASNVQPGSRIWWCPTAEFTLLPLHAAGPYERARNNLSQIYISSYTPTLATLVRARQHVAQYASTQNFVAIGQGNPDRGKELRCVAPELAAIARRLVPIVSSFTSLEDGEATVQGALDALNHNQWLHLACHGKPN
;
A
#
# COMPACT_ATOMS: atom_id res chain seq x y z
N MET A 1 9.08 -6.81 -13.44
CA MET A 1 8.02 -6.39 -14.38
C MET A 1 7.10 -7.55 -14.80
N ALA A 2 7.62 -8.73 -15.15
CA ALA A 2 6.78 -9.86 -15.63
C ALA A 2 5.81 -10.48 -14.59
N THR A 3 6.15 -10.51 -13.31
CA THR A 3 5.28 -11.09 -12.26
C THR A 3 4.11 -10.18 -11.88
N ALA A 4 4.32 -8.86 -11.92
CA ALA A 4 3.28 -7.87 -11.64
C ALA A 4 2.20 -7.85 -12.74
N SER A 5 2.57 -8.06 -14.01
CA SER A 5 1.58 -8.17 -15.10
C SER A 5 0.77 -9.46 -15.01
N LEU A 6 1.38 -10.59 -14.63
CA LEU A 6 0.68 -11.88 -14.53
C LEU A 6 -0.44 -11.86 -13.48
N ALA A 7 -0.21 -11.21 -12.32
CA ALA A 7 -1.20 -11.09 -11.25
C ALA A 7 -2.44 -10.29 -11.68
N VAL A 8 -2.19 -9.17 -12.34
CA VAL A 8 -3.17 -8.20 -12.84
C VAL A 8 -3.98 -8.80 -13.99
N ASP A 9 -3.34 -9.60 -14.84
CA ASP A 9 -3.98 -10.38 -15.90
C ASP A 9 -4.85 -11.51 -15.32
N ALA A 10 -4.32 -12.27 -14.36
CA ALA A 10 -5.04 -13.36 -13.71
C ALA A 10 -6.29 -12.86 -12.95
N PHE A 11 -6.21 -11.70 -12.32
CA PHE A 11 -7.36 -11.00 -11.72
C PHE A 11 -8.48 -10.79 -12.76
N SER A 12 -8.13 -10.25 -13.92
CA SER A 12 -9.08 -9.90 -14.97
C SER A 12 -9.70 -11.14 -15.62
N CYS A 13 -8.89 -12.19 -15.83
CA CYS A 13 -9.38 -13.48 -16.29
C CYS A 13 -10.36 -14.12 -15.28
N SER A 14 -10.08 -14.05 -13.98
CA SER A 14 -10.97 -14.59 -12.94
C SER A 14 -12.30 -13.85 -12.88
N ILE A 15 -12.30 -12.51 -13.02
CA ILE A 15 -13.53 -11.71 -13.11
C ILE A 15 -14.39 -12.16 -14.29
N ARG A 16 -13.80 -12.31 -15.48
CA ARG A 16 -14.51 -12.76 -16.69
C ARG A 16 -15.18 -14.14 -16.54
N ASN A 17 -14.64 -14.99 -15.67
CA ASN A 17 -15.20 -16.31 -15.36
C ASN A 17 -16.13 -16.31 -14.13
N GLY A 18 -16.45 -15.13 -13.56
CA GLY A 18 -17.30 -15.01 -12.36
C GLY A 18 -16.63 -15.45 -11.05
N ALA A 19 -15.33 -15.76 -11.08
CA ALA A 19 -14.56 -16.24 -9.92
C ALA A 19 -14.00 -15.06 -9.11
N LEU A 20 -14.88 -14.24 -8.53
CA LEU A 20 -14.49 -12.96 -7.91
C LEU A 20 -13.59 -13.12 -6.67
N THR A 21 -13.82 -14.13 -5.84
CA THR A 21 -12.98 -14.43 -4.67
C THR A 21 -11.58 -14.84 -5.10
N THR A 22 -11.48 -15.70 -6.12
CA THR A 22 -10.21 -16.12 -6.71
C THR A 22 -9.47 -14.95 -7.35
N ALA A 23 -10.18 -14.00 -7.98
CA ALA A 23 -9.55 -12.78 -8.49
C ALA A 23 -8.80 -12.02 -7.37
N VAL A 24 -9.45 -11.83 -6.21
CA VAL A 24 -8.85 -11.18 -5.04
C VAL A 24 -7.62 -11.95 -4.53
N GLU A 25 -7.69 -13.27 -4.45
CA GLU A 25 -6.57 -14.11 -3.99
C GLU A 25 -5.36 -14.01 -4.93
N LEU A 26 -5.58 -14.07 -6.25
CA LEU A 26 -4.51 -14.04 -7.26
C LEU A 26 -3.81 -12.68 -7.34
N VAL A 27 -4.56 -11.58 -7.25
CA VAL A 27 -3.93 -10.24 -7.28
C VAL A 27 -3.14 -9.97 -6.01
N GLU A 28 -3.61 -10.46 -4.86
CA GLU A 28 -2.86 -10.38 -3.61
C GLU A 28 -1.59 -11.21 -3.67
N GLN A 29 -1.67 -12.44 -4.21
CA GLN A 29 -0.51 -13.31 -4.37
C GLN A 29 0.56 -12.68 -5.25
N GLY A 30 0.21 -12.16 -6.43
CA GLY A 30 1.21 -11.64 -7.35
C GLY A 30 1.75 -10.24 -7.01
N ARG A 31 1.05 -9.48 -6.16
CA ARG A 31 1.57 -8.22 -5.57
C ARG A 31 2.43 -8.45 -4.33
N ALA A 32 2.39 -9.66 -3.79
CA ALA A 32 3.25 -10.06 -2.72
C ALA A 32 4.59 -10.56 -3.29
N VAL A 33 5.36 -9.62 -3.84
CA VAL A 33 6.72 -9.90 -4.31
C VAL A 33 7.50 -10.48 -3.14
N PHE A 34 8.14 -11.62 -3.38
CA PHE A 34 8.82 -12.50 -2.42
C PHE A 34 9.57 -11.78 -1.27
N TRP A 35 10.24 -10.66 -1.56
CA TRP A 35 11.01 -9.87 -0.59
C TRP A 35 10.14 -8.97 0.31
N THR A 36 9.04 -8.44 -0.21
CA THR A 36 8.00 -7.75 0.59
C THR A 36 7.36 -8.75 1.56
N HIS A 37 7.28 -10.02 1.18
CA HIS A 37 6.82 -11.11 2.04
C HIS A 37 7.75 -11.36 3.24
N LEU A 38 9.08 -11.35 3.11
CA LEU A 38 9.97 -11.54 4.26
C LEU A 38 9.80 -10.48 5.36
N ALA A 39 9.55 -9.22 4.98
CA ALA A 39 9.19 -8.18 5.93
C ALA A 39 7.81 -8.43 6.56
N ARG A 40 6.85 -8.93 5.77
CA ARG A 40 5.48 -9.29 6.22
C ARG A 40 5.43 -10.54 7.10
N PHE A 41 6.38 -11.46 6.96
CA PHE A 41 6.51 -12.64 7.80
C PHE A 41 7.32 -12.39 9.06
N ARG A 42 7.79 -11.16 9.36
CA ARG A 42 8.43 -10.88 10.66
C ARG A 42 7.56 -11.38 11.82
N THR A 43 6.28 -11.01 11.86
CA THR A 43 5.36 -11.48 12.91
C THR A 43 5.19 -13.00 12.91
N THR A 44 5.04 -13.62 11.74
CA THR A 44 4.89 -15.09 11.63
C THR A 44 6.19 -15.83 11.96
N LEU A 45 7.35 -15.25 11.67
CA LEU A 45 8.67 -15.77 12.02
C LEU A 45 8.95 -15.54 13.51
N ASP A 46 8.48 -14.45 14.09
CA ASP A 46 8.55 -14.19 15.53
C ASP A 46 7.64 -15.18 16.27
N GLU A 47 6.41 -15.41 15.80
CA GLU A 47 5.51 -16.47 16.28
C GLU A 47 6.13 -17.86 16.13
N LEU A 48 6.78 -18.14 14.99
CA LEU A 48 7.50 -19.40 14.75
C LEU A 48 8.71 -19.56 15.68
N SER A 49 9.45 -18.47 15.93
CA SER A 49 10.57 -18.44 16.87
C SER A 49 10.12 -18.61 18.32
N MET A 50 8.91 -18.18 18.65
CA MET A 50 8.30 -18.33 19.99
C MET A 50 7.57 -19.68 20.17
N ALA A 51 7.34 -20.43 19.09
CA ALA A 51 6.79 -21.77 19.16
C ALA A 51 7.81 -22.74 19.81
N ARG A 52 7.38 -23.54 20.79
CA ARG A 52 8.23 -24.54 21.47
C ARG A 52 8.81 -25.55 20.44
N ASN A 53 9.95 -26.16 20.78
CA ASN A 53 10.67 -27.20 20.02
C ASN A 53 11.57 -26.67 18.88
N THR A 54 11.22 -27.02 17.63
CA THR A 54 12.01 -26.86 16.39
C THR A 54 11.72 -25.56 15.63
N GLY A 55 10.75 -24.76 16.07
CA GLY A 55 10.32 -23.53 15.40
C GLY A 55 11.43 -22.48 15.26
N ALA A 56 12.18 -22.21 16.34
CA ALA A 56 13.29 -21.25 16.31
C ALA A 56 14.40 -21.63 15.33
N ALA A 57 14.76 -22.91 15.27
CA ALA A 57 15.78 -23.42 14.34
C ALA A 57 15.31 -23.30 12.89
N LEU A 58 14.05 -23.68 12.59
CA LEU A 58 13.47 -23.57 11.26
C LEU A 58 13.31 -22.11 10.81
N ALA A 59 12.95 -21.20 11.72
CA ALA A 59 12.86 -19.77 11.43
C ALA A 59 14.22 -19.19 11.02
N GLU A 60 15.29 -19.58 11.72
CA GLU A 60 16.66 -19.13 11.41
C GLU A 60 17.17 -19.75 10.10
N GLU A 61 16.97 -21.06 9.91
CA GLU A 61 17.31 -21.77 8.67
C GLU A 61 16.62 -21.12 7.45
N PHE A 62 15.33 -20.80 7.59
CA PHE A 62 14.56 -20.10 6.57
C PHE A 62 15.10 -18.70 6.27
N LYS A 63 15.43 -17.90 7.30
CA LYS A 63 15.99 -16.55 7.13
C LYS A 63 17.33 -16.59 6.37
N GLN A 64 18.22 -17.51 6.75
CA GLN A 64 19.53 -17.67 6.13
C GLN A 64 19.43 -18.12 4.67
N LEU A 65 18.63 -19.15 4.38
CA LEU A 65 18.42 -19.62 3.01
C LEU A 65 17.77 -18.56 2.14
N SER A 66 16.79 -17.84 2.67
CA SER A 66 16.14 -16.73 1.95
C SER A 66 17.13 -15.61 1.62
N PHE A 67 18.00 -15.22 2.55
CA PHE A 67 19.02 -14.21 2.30
C PHE A 67 20.05 -14.66 1.24
N ARG A 68 20.49 -15.91 1.31
CA ARG A 68 21.45 -16.48 0.34
C ARG A 68 20.84 -16.58 -1.06
N LEU A 69 19.62 -17.09 -1.17
CA LEU A 69 18.90 -17.20 -2.43
C LEU A 69 18.69 -15.82 -3.08
N ARG A 70 18.43 -14.78 -2.28
CA ARG A 70 18.36 -13.39 -2.75
C ARG A 70 19.63 -12.98 -3.48
N ASN A 71 20.75 -13.09 -2.78
CA ASN A 71 22.03 -12.58 -3.27
C ASN A 71 22.46 -13.36 -4.52
N ALA A 72 22.17 -14.65 -4.59
CA ALA A 72 22.45 -15.48 -5.76
C ALA A 72 21.62 -15.07 -6.99
N LEU A 73 20.33 -14.72 -6.80
CA LEU A 73 19.45 -14.24 -7.87
C LEU A 73 19.85 -12.84 -8.37
N ASP A 74 20.42 -11.99 -7.50
CA ASP A 74 20.86 -10.64 -7.87
C ASP A 74 22.21 -10.63 -8.63
N GLN A 75 23.00 -11.71 -8.53
CA GLN A 75 24.36 -11.82 -9.11
C GLN A 75 24.42 -12.71 -10.38
N THR A 76 23.29 -13.00 -11.02
CA THR A 76 23.17 -14.06 -12.04
C THR A 76 24.20 -13.99 -13.18
N THR A 77 25.06 -15.02 -13.25
CA THR A 77 25.86 -15.46 -14.40
C THR A 77 25.45 -16.90 -14.76
N GLU A 78 25.71 -17.35 -16.01
CA GLU A 78 25.28 -18.67 -16.51
C GLU A 78 25.75 -19.87 -15.64
N ASP A 79 26.88 -19.71 -14.96
CA ASP A 79 27.55 -20.73 -14.13
C ASP A 79 26.87 -20.96 -12.76
N GLN A 80 25.98 -20.06 -12.33
CA GLN A 80 25.31 -20.09 -11.01
C GLN A 80 23.95 -20.82 -11.03
N SER A 81 23.48 -21.27 -12.20
CA SER A 81 22.16 -21.88 -12.37
C SER A 81 21.95 -23.16 -11.53
N SER A 82 22.99 -24.00 -11.41
CA SER A 82 22.98 -25.23 -10.63
C SER A 82 22.90 -24.95 -9.12
N GLN A 83 23.65 -23.96 -8.63
CA GLN A 83 23.66 -23.54 -7.23
C GLN A 83 22.34 -22.89 -6.82
N ILE A 84 21.76 -22.05 -7.69
CA ILE A 84 20.42 -21.47 -7.48
C ILE A 84 19.36 -22.57 -7.38
N ARG A 85 19.42 -23.59 -8.25
CA ARG A 85 18.49 -24.73 -8.21
C ARG A 85 18.61 -25.51 -6.90
N GLN A 86 19.83 -25.78 -6.44
CA GLN A 86 20.05 -26.48 -5.17
C GLN A 86 19.53 -25.66 -3.97
N MET A 87 19.81 -24.36 -3.93
CA MET A 87 19.31 -23.48 -2.86
C MET A 87 17.79 -23.36 -2.87
N THR A 88 17.16 -23.38 -4.04
CA THR A 88 15.69 -23.40 -4.17
C THR A 88 15.11 -24.68 -3.57
N MET A 89 15.70 -25.84 -3.86
CA MET A 89 15.25 -27.12 -3.27
C MET A 89 15.39 -27.16 -1.75
N GLN A 90 16.50 -26.65 -1.21
CA GLN A 90 16.71 -26.55 0.24
C GLN A 90 15.70 -25.60 0.89
N TRP A 91 15.41 -24.48 0.22
CA TRP A 91 14.41 -23.53 0.67
C TRP A 91 13.01 -24.16 0.69
N ASP A 92 12.64 -24.89 -0.36
CA ASP A 92 11.35 -25.60 -0.45
C ASP A 92 11.20 -26.66 0.67
N ASP A 93 12.26 -27.40 0.98
CA ASP A 93 12.27 -28.38 2.08
C ASP A 93 12.00 -27.71 3.45
N VAL A 94 12.68 -26.60 3.74
CA VAL A 94 12.46 -25.85 4.98
C VAL A 94 11.03 -25.33 5.06
N VAL A 95 10.48 -24.84 3.95
CA VAL A 95 9.07 -24.40 3.89
C VAL A 95 8.12 -25.56 4.18
N LEU A 96 8.37 -26.75 3.63
CA LEU A 96 7.58 -27.94 3.92
C LEU A 96 7.67 -28.34 5.40
N ARG A 97 8.87 -28.31 5.98
CA ARG A 97 9.07 -28.59 7.41
C ARG A 97 8.35 -27.60 8.31
N ILE A 98 8.36 -26.31 7.98
CA ILE A 98 7.58 -25.29 8.69
C ILE A 98 6.07 -25.60 8.57
N ARG A 99 5.59 -25.99 7.40
CA ARG A 99 4.16 -26.35 7.19
C ARG A 99 3.70 -27.57 7.99
N MET A 100 4.60 -28.43 8.44
CA MET A 100 4.24 -29.55 9.32
C MET A 100 3.97 -29.13 10.77
N LEU A 101 4.34 -27.90 11.17
CA LEU A 101 4.11 -27.42 12.53
C LEU A 101 2.63 -26.99 12.72
N PRO A 102 2.06 -27.20 13.93
CA PRO A 102 0.73 -26.70 14.26
C PRO A 102 0.62 -25.19 14.00
N ASN A 103 -0.47 -24.75 13.38
CA ASN A 103 -0.73 -23.36 12.97
C ASN A 103 0.11 -22.81 11.80
N PHE A 104 1.08 -23.57 11.27
CA PHE A 104 1.92 -23.13 10.14
C PHE A 104 1.64 -23.86 8.83
N SER A 105 0.60 -24.70 8.75
CA SER A 105 0.26 -25.49 7.54
C SER A 105 0.09 -24.69 6.26
N ARG A 106 -0.21 -23.39 6.38
CA ARG A 106 -0.32 -22.44 5.26
C ARG A 106 0.87 -21.49 5.11
N PHE A 107 2.01 -21.78 5.74
CA PHE A 107 3.21 -20.94 5.65
C PHE A 107 3.61 -20.73 4.18
N LEU A 108 3.74 -19.47 3.75
CA LEU A 108 3.98 -19.07 2.35
C LEU A 108 2.97 -19.57 1.30
N LEU A 109 1.81 -20.11 1.70
CA LEU A 109 0.72 -20.35 0.76
C LEU A 109 -0.03 -19.04 0.48
N PRO A 110 -0.69 -18.91 -0.68
CA PRO A 110 -1.55 -17.77 -0.96
C PRO A 110 -2.58 -17.56 0.16
N PRO A 111 -2.81 -16.31 0.59
CA PRO A 111 -3.83 -16.01 1.58
C PRO A 111 -5.22 -16.36 1.02
N LEU A 112 -6.05 -16.95 1.87
CA LEU A 112 -7.44 -17.25 1.50
C LEU A 112 -8.25 -15.96 1.48
N PHE A 113 -9.28 -15.91 0.63
CA PHE A 113 -10.20 -14.78 0.59
C PHE A 113 -10.80 -14.51 1.98
N SER A 114 -11.15 -15.54 2.76
CA SER A 114 -11.67 -15.39 4.12
C SER A 114 -10.73 -14.65 5.07
N ASP A 115 -9.42 -14.76 4.86
CA ASP A 115 -8.43 -14.01 5.64
C ASP A 115 -8.25 -12.58 5.12
N LEU A 116 -8.27 -12.42 3.79
CA LEU A 116 -8.17 -11.13 3.13
C LEU A 116 -9.41 -10.25 3.38
N GLN A 117 -10.59 -10.85 3.46
CA GLN A 117 -11.86 -10.16 3.71
C GLN A 117 -11.86 -9.40 5.05
N LYS A 118 -11.04 -9.83 6.02
CA LYS A 118 -10.82 -9.11 7.29
C LYS A 118 -10.30 -7.68 7.05
N ALA A 119 -9.68 -7.40 5.89
CA ALA A 119 -9.30 -6.07 5.45
C ALA A 119 -10.48 -5.11 5.25
N ALA A 120 -11.72 -5.61 5.16
CA ALA A 120 -12.92 -4.79 5.01
C ALA A 120 -13.61 -4.43 6.34
N LYS A 121 -13.10 -4.92 7.49
CA LYS A 121 -13.69 -4.69 8.83
C LYS A 121 -13.96 -3.21 9.17
N ASP A 122 -12.99 -2.33 8.92
CA ASP A 122 -13.08 -0.88 9.20
C ASP A 122 -13.31 -0.06 7.91
N GLY A 123 -14.19 -0.58 7.05
CA GLY A 123 -14.57 0.03 5.78
C GLY A 123 -14.17 -0.82 4.57
N PRO A 124 -14.95 -0.76 3.48
CA PRO A 124 -14.74 -1.57 2.28
C PRO A 124 -13.40 -1.26 1.60
N VAL A 125 -12.85 -2.27 0.93
CA VAL A 125 -11.61 -2.15 0.16
C VAL A 125 -11.92 -2.29 -1.33
N ILE A 126 -11.59 -1.28 -2.11
CA ILE A 126 -11.81 -1.20 -3.55
C ILE A 126 -10.49 -1.51 -4.26
N ILE A 127 -10.38 -2.71 -4.80
CA ILE A 127 -9.28 -3.09 -5.68
C ILE A 127 -9.61 -2.53 -7.06
N VAL A 128 -8.71 -1.73 -7.64
CA VAL A 128 -8.88 -1.17 -8.99
C VAL A 128 -7.72 -1.69 -9.83
N ASN A 129 -8.04 -2.39 -10.92
CA ASN A 129 -7.08 -3.14 -11.71
C ASN A 129 -7.11 -2.76 -13.18
N ALA A 130 -5.93 -2.61 -13.80
CA ALA A 130 -5.78 -2.38 -15.24
C ALA A 130 -4.92 -3.49 -15.86
N SER A 131 -5.52 -4.36 -16.66
CA SER A 131 -4.82 -5.42 -17.40
C SER A 131 -4.93 -5.22 -18.91
N GLN A 132 -4.21 -6.06 -19.66
CA GLN A 132 -4.40 -6.11 -21.12
C GLN A 132 -5.77 -6.65 -21.54
N TYR A 133 -6.49 -7.32 -20.63
CA TYR A 133 -7.80 -7.90 -20.89
C TYR A 133 -8.94 -6.94 -20.53
N SER A 134 -8.88 -6.32 -19.36
CA SER A 134 -9.92 -5.39 -18.90
C SER A 134 -9.39 -4.48 -17.79
N CYS A 135 -10.07 -3.34 -17.61
CA CYS A 135 -9.99 -2.59 -16.36
C CYS A 135 -11.23 -2.87 -15.54
N ASP A 136 -11.05 -3.15 -14.27
CA ASP A 136 -12.15 -3.56 -13.38
C ASP A 136 -11.90 -3.05 -11.96
N ALA A 137 -12.99 -2.86 -11.22
CA ALA A 137 -12.92 -2.73 -9.78
C ALA A 137 -13.66 -3.88 -9.07
N LEU A 138 -13.09 -4.34 -7.95
CA LEU A 138 -13.76 -5.22 -7.00
C LEU A 138 -13.85 -4.54 -5.65
N ILE A 139 -15.06 -4.46 -5.11
CA ILE A 139 -15.33 -3.98 -3.76
C ILE A 139 -15.38 -5.19 -2.84
N VAL A 140 -14.42 -5.27 -1.91
CA VAL A 140 -14.40 -6.28 -0.84
C VAL A 140 -15.11 -5.72 0.38
N LEU A 141 -16.15 -6.44 0.80
CA LEU A 141 -17.03 -6.14 1.93
C LEU A 141 -16.79 -7.13 3.07
N SER A 142 -17.11 -6.74 4.31
CA SER A 142 -16.80 -7.55 5.50
C SER A 142 -17.74 -8.74 5.72
N ASP A 143 -18.93 -8.71 5.12
CA ASP A 143 -20.06 -9.59 5.43
C ASP A 143 -20.61 -10.36 4.22
N GLN A 144 -20.11 -10.07 3.02
CA GLN A 144 -20.56 -10.70 1.78
C GLN A 144 -19.42 -10.83 0.75
N GLY A 145 -19.69 -11.56 -0.32
CA GLY A 145 -18.74 -11.75 -1.41
C GLY A 145 -18.35 -10.43 -2.11
N PRO A 146 -17.25 -10.41 -2.89
CA PRO A 146 -16.84 -9.22 -3.61
C PRO A 146 -17.89 -8.75 -4.62
N VAL A 147 -18.05 -7.44 -4.76
CA VAL A 147 -18.93 -6.83 -5.76
C VAL A 147 -18.09 -6.32 -6.93
N HIS A 148 -18.39 -6.80 -8.14
CA HIS A 148 -17.74 -6.35 -9.37
C HIS A 148 -18.33 -5.05 -9.88
N VAL A 149 -17.44 -4.12 -10.23
CA VAL A 149 -17.76 -2.84 -10.85
C VAL A 149 -16.98 -2.78 -12.17
N PRO A 150 -17.66 -2.91 -13.33
CA PRO A 150 -16.99 -2.79 -14.62
C PRO A 150 -16.52 -1.35 -14.82
N ILE A 151 -15.32 -1.19 -15.40
CA ILE A 151 -14.75 0.11 -15.71
C ILE A 151 -14.61 0.22 -17.23
N ASP A 152 -15.27 1.22 -17.82
CA ASP A 152 -15.14 1.52 -19.24
C ASP A 152 -13.85 2.31 -19.53
N PHE A 153 -12.73 1.60 -19.41
CA PHE A 153 -11.40 2.16 -19.59
C PHE A 153 -10.42 1.09 -20.04
N THR A 154 -9.51 1.45 -20.93
CA THR A 154 -8.44 0.56 -21.38
C THR A 154 -7.14 0.84 -20.62
N ARG A 155 -6.26 -0.17 -20.54
CA ARG A 155 -4.94 0.01 -19.91
C ARG A 155 -4.11 1.12 -20.57
N ASN A 156 -4.23 1.29 -21.89
CA ASN A 156 -3.54 2.36 -22.61
C ASN A 156 -4.05 3.73 -22.16
N GLU A 157 -5.36 3.91 -22.03
CA GLU A 157 -5.91 5.17 -21.54
C GLU A 157 -5.53 5.45 -20.07
N VAL A 158 -5.38 4.42 -19.22
CA VAL A 158 -4.82 4.57 -17.87
C VAL A 158 -3.40 5.09 -17.95
N SER A 159 -2.56 4.47 -18.78
CA SER A 159 -1.16 4.85 -18.94
C SER A 159 -1.01 6.30 -19.45
N GLU A 160 -1.82 6.68 -20.45
CA GLU A 160 -1.87 8.05 -20.97
C GLU A 160 -2.31 9.05 -19.91
N LEU A 161 -3.36 8.73 -19.15
CA LEU A 161 -3.88 9.60 -18.10
C LEU A 161 -2.88 9.76 -16.95
N SER A 162 -2.22 8.68 -16.53
CA SER A 162 -1.15 8.68 -15.54
C SER A 162 0.04 9.51 -16.00
N SER A 163 0.45 9.38 -17.25
CA SER A 163 1.51 10.18 -17.85
C SER A 163 1.17 11.66 -17.87
N LYS A 164 -0.05 12.02 -18.31
CA LYS A 164 -0.56 13.40 -18.31
C LYS A 164 -0.61 13.99 -16.90
N PHE A 165 -1.04 13.21 -15.91
CA PHE A 165 -1.08 13.65 -14.53
C PHE A 165 0.34 13.93 -13.99
N GLN A 166 1.28 13.02 -14.22
CA GLN A 166 2.68 13.17 -13.77
C GLN A 166 3.40 14.35 -14.42
N SER A 167 3.12 14.66 -15.70
CA SER A 167 3.70 15.82 -16.34
C SER A 167 3.19 17.12 -15.70
N LEU A 168 1.87 17.19 -15.44
CA LEU A 168 1.26 18.35 -14.81
C LEU A 168 1.70 18.55 -13.35
N SER A 169 1.94 17.46 -12.61
CA SER A 169 2.43 17.55 -11.23
C SER A 169 3.87 18.07 -11.10
N LYS A 170 4.61 18.19 -12.21
CA LYS A 170 5.94 18.83 -12.20
C LYS A 170 5.87 20.35 -12.39
N GLU A 171 4.73 20.86 -12.87
CA GLU A 171 4.52 22.25 -13.27
C GLU A 171 3.41 22.91 -12.44
N PHE A 172 3.56 22.88 -11.11
CA PHE A 172 2.60 23.51 -10.20
C PHE A 172 2.66 25.05 -10.24
N GLY A 173 1.49 25.69 -10.15
CA GLY A 173 1.38 27.13 -9.86
C GLY A 173 0.65 27.98 -10.91
N SER A 174 0.28 27.43 -12.07
CA SER A 174 -0.49 28.16 -13.10
C SER A 174 -1.99 27.81 -13.09
N PHE A 175 -2.84 28.76 -13.49
CA PHE A 175 -4.28 28.53 -13.68
C PHE A 175 -4.58 27.47 -14.76
N ASP A 176 -3.77 27.41 -15.83
CA ASP A 176 -3.91 26.41 -16.89
C ASP A 176 -3.64 24.99 -16.37
N THR A 177 -2.63 24.82 -15.49
CA THR A 177 -2.36 23.55 -14.81
C THR A 177 -3.57 23.11 -13.97
N GLN A 178 -4.21 24.04 -13.25
CA GLN A 178 -5.39 23.72 -12.43
C GLN A 178 -6.59 23.24 -13.27
N TYR A 179 -6.85 23.88 -14.42
CA TYR A 179 -7.92 23.46 -15.32
C TYR A 179 -7.66 22.07 -15.90
N LYS A 180 -6.43 21.81 -16.39
CA LYS A 180 -6.03 20.49 -16.92
C LYS A 180 -6.08 19.41 -15.85
N LEU A 181 -5.75 19.73 -14.60
CA LEU A 181 -5.89 18.82 -13.48
C LEU A 181 -7.36 18.50 -13.21
N ALA A 182 -8.24 19.50 -13.16
CA ALA A 182 -9.67 19.28 -12.99
C ALA A 182 -10.27 18.40 -14.11
N GLU A 183 -9.79 18.54 -15.35
CA GLU A 183 -10.19 17.69 -16.48
C GLU A 183 -9.85 16.21 -16.22
N ILE A 184 -8.63 15.92 -15.74
CA ILE A 184 -8.21 14.56 -15.37
C ILE A 184 -9.10 14.01 -14.25
N LEU A 185 -9.33 14.79 -13.20
CA LEU A 185 -10.09 14.36 -12.04
C LEU A 185 -11.58 14.13 -12.36
N ARG A 186 -12.15 14.91 -13.29
CA ARG A 186 -13.50 14.67 -13.85
C ARG A 186 -13.55 13.38 -14.67
N LYS A 187 -12.52 13.09 -15.46
CA LYS A 187 -12.43 11.84 -16.23
C LYS A 187 -12.36 10.63 -15.28
N LEU A 188 -11.52 10.69 -14.25
CA LEU A 188 -11.46 9.66 -13.19
C LEU A 188 -12.81 9.50 -12.47
N TRP A 189 -13.49 10.60 -12.20
CA TRP A 189 -14.82 10.58 -11.59
C TRP A 189 -15.80 9.80 -12.44
N ARG A 190 -15.98 10.20 -13.70
CA ARG A 190 -16.98 9.60 -14.59
C ARG A 190 -16.75 8.11 -14.82
N VAL A 191 -15.50 7.71 -15.02
CA VAL A 191 -15.16 6.37 -15.52
C VAL A 191 -14.99 5.35 -14.38
N ILE A 192 -14.52 5.79 -13.21
CA ILE A 192 -14.11 4.88 -12.13
C ILE A 192 -14.88 5.19 -10.84
N VAL A 193 -14.78 6.44 -10.37
CA VAL A 193 -15.19 6.75 -9.00
C VAL A 193 -16.71 6.82 -8.86
N ASP A 194 -17.43 7.39 -9.83
CA ASP A 194 -18.90 7.42 -9.79
C ASP A 194 -19.50 6.01 -9.84
N PRO A 195 -19.11 5.09 -10.75
CA PRO A 195 -19.53 3.69 -10.70
C PRO A 195 -19.26 3.00 -9.36
N VAL A 196 -18.07 3.21 -8.78
CA VAL A 196 -17.73 2.69 -7.45
C VAL A 196 -18.63 3.29 -6.36
N VAL A 197 -18.89 4.60 -6.39
CA VAL A 197 -19.78 5.27 -5.44
C VAL A 197 -21.21 4.71 -5.54
N GLN A 198 -21.72 4.46 -6.74
CA GLN A 198 -23.05 3.85 -6.91
C GLN A 198 -23.08 2.43 -6.33
N ALA A 199 -22.06 1.62 -6.60
CA ALA A 199 -21.97 0.26 -6.06
C ALA A 199 -21.81 0.22 -4.53
N LEU A 200 -21.05 1.16 -3.95
CA LEU A 200 -20.94 1.33 -2.50
C LEU A 200 -22.31 1.66 -1.86
N ARG A 201 -23.07 2.58 -2.47
CA ARG A 201 -24.42 2.91 -2.00
C ARG A 201 -25.39 1.74 -2.12
N ALA A 202 -25.35 1.01 -3.23
CA ALA A 202 -26.14 -0.20 -3.43
C ALA A 202 -25.79 -1.29 -2.40
N SER A 203 -24.55 -1.31 -1.92
CA SER A 203 -24.07 -2.19 -0.84
C SER A 203 -24.29 -1.60 0.56
N ASN A 204 -25.16 -0.59 0.71
CA ASN A 204 -25.50 0.08 1.97
C ASN A 204 -24.33 0.77 2.71
N VAL A 205 -23.24 1.12 2.00
CA VAL A 205 -22.12 1.87 2.58
C VAL A 205 -22.50 3.35 2.71
N GLN A 206 -22.69 3.80 3.95
CA GLN A 206 -23.18 5.15 4.25
C GLN A 206 -22.16 6.25 3.88
N PRO A 207 -22.59 7.40 3.32
CA PRO A 207 -21.74 8.58 3.18
C PRO A 207 -21.06 8.96 4.51
N GLY A 208 -19.83 9.46 4.44
CA GLY A 208 -18.98 9.72 5.61
C GLY A 208 -18.19 8.49 6.08
N SER A 209 -18.51 7.29 5.62
CA SER A 209 -17.71 6.09 5.91
C SER A 209 -16.31 6.19 5.34
N ARG A 210 -15.36 5.50 5.99
CA ARG A 210 -14.02 5.30 5.43
C ARG A 210 -14.05 4.24 4.34
N ILE A 211 -13.34 4.50 3.24
CA ILE A 211 -13.12 3.55 2.15
C ILE A 211 -11.62 3.42 1.89
N TRP A 212 -11.20 2.25 1.39
CA TRP A 212 -9.80 1.95 1.11
C TRP A 212 -9.58 1.65 -0.37
N TRP A 213 -8.77 2.46 -1.04
CA TRP A 213 -8.33 2.20 -2.40
C TRP A 213 -7.12 1.25 -2.37
N CYS A 214 -7.20 0.16 -3.13
CA CYS A 214 -6.12 -0.80 -3.36
C CYS A 214 -5.78 -0.85 -4.86
N PRO A 215 -5.28 0.25 -5.46
CA PRO A 215 -5.01 0.32 -6.88
C PRO A 215 -3.86 -0.61 -7.29
N THR A 216 -3.91 -1.16 -8.51
CA THR A 216 -2.82 -1.93 -9.12
C THR A 216 -2.26 -1.19 -10.34
N ALA A 217 -1.08 -1.61 -10.80
CA ALA A 217 -0.48 -1.14 -12.04
C ALA A 217 -0.46 0.41 -12.13
N GLU A 218 -0.78 0.98 -13.29
CA GLU A 218 -0.71 2.42 -13.53
C GLU A 218 -1.77 3.23 -12.75
N PHE A 219 -2.78 2.59 -12.12
CA PHE A 219 -3.73 3.27 -11.23
C PHE A 219 -3.11 3.76 -9.93
N THR A 220 -1.96 3.22 -9.51
CA THR A 220 -1.25 3.68 -8.29
C THR A 220 -0.78 5.13 -8.39
N LEU A 221 -0.68 5.64 -9.63
CA LEU A 221 -0.20 6.98 -9.95
C LEU A 221 -1.33 8.02 -10.01
N LEU A 222 -2.58 7.58 -9.94
CA LEU A 222 -3.76 8.43 -10.14
C LEU A 222 -4.42 8.81 -8.80
N PRO A 223 -4.78 10.09 -8.62
CA PRO A 223 -5.37 10.59 -7.38
C PRO A 223 -6.87 10.27 -7.27
N LEU A 224 -7.23 8.98 -7.21
CA LEU A 224 -8.62 8.51 -7.13
C LEU A 224 -9.42 9.21 -6.02
N HIS A 225 -8.81 9.41 -4.84
CA HIS A 225 -9.40 10.09 -3.68
C HIS A 225 -9.84 11.55 -3.97
N ALA A 226 -9.20 12.20 -4.93
CA ALA A 226 -9.49 13.57 -5.31
C ALA A 226 -10.48 13.66 -6.47
N ALA A 227 -10.87 12.55 -7.10
CA ALA A 227 -11.79 12.59 -8.21
C ALA A 227 -13.14 13.21 -7.82
N GLY A 228 -13.72 13.96 -8.74
CA GLY A 228 -15.00 14.62 -8.54
C GLY A 228 -15.53 15.24 -9.81
N PRO A 229 -16.82 15.62 -9.85
CA PRO A 229 -17.39 16.36 -10.96
C PRO A 229 -16.86 17.81 -11.02
N TYR A 230 -16.41 18.40 -9.91
CA TYR A 230 -15.98 19.80 -9.83
C TYR A 230 -17.03 20.76 -10.40
N GLU A 231 -18.28 20.57 -9.95
CA GLU A 231 -19.47 21.35 -10.29
C GLU A 231 -20.08 21.87 -8.99
N ARG A 232 -20.61 23.10 -8.99
CA ARG A 232 -21.11 23.76 -7.76
C ARG A 232 -22.18 22.96 -7.00
N ALA A 233 -23.00 22.19 -7.70
CA ALA A 233 -24.16 21.48 -7.13
C ALA A 233 -23.89 19.99 -6.87
N ARG A 234 -22.66 19.50 -7.05
CA ARG A 234 -22.33 18.08 -6.89
C ARG A 234 -21.14 17.89 -5.97
N ASN A 235 -21.21 16.85 -5.16
CA ASN A 235 -20.13 16.49 -4.25
C ASN A 235 -19.02 15.75 -5.00
N ASN A 236 -17.78 16.14 -4.75
CA ASN A 236 -16.59 15.37 -5.08
C ASN A 236 -16.44 14.18 -4.11
N LEU A 237 -15.59 13.21 -4.43
CA LEU A 237 -15.41 12.02 -3.58
C LEU A 237 -15.03 12.38 -2.14
N SER A 238 -14.16 13.38 -1.97
CA SER A 238 -13.71 13.85 -0.66
C SER A 238 -14.83 14.42 0.23
N GLN A 239 -15.98 14.76 -0.35
CA GLN A 239 -17.17 15.23 0.35
C GLN A 239 -18.19 14.10 0.60
N ILE A 240 -17.97 12.91 0.02
CA ILE A 240 -18.86 11.75 0.14
C ILE A 240 -18.27 10.68 1.06
N TYR A 241 -16.97 10.37 0.94
CA TYR A 241 -16.30 9.30 1.68
C TYR A 241 -14.91 9.73 2.16
N ILE A 242 -14.47 9.16 3.29
CA ILE A 242 -13.11 9.35 3.79
C ILE A 242 -12.20 8.34 3.07
N SER A 243 -11.44 8.80 2.08
CA SER A 243 -10.57 7.94 1.29
C SER A 243 -9.24 7.64 2.00
N SER A 244 -8.78 6.40 1.91
CA SER A 244 -7.45 5.95 2.33
C SER A 244 -6.90 4.96 1.30
N TYR A 245 -5.59 4.68 1.35
CA TYR A 245 -4.96 3.74 0.43
C TYR A 245 -4.29 2.60 1.18
N THR A 246 -4.30 1.43 0.56
CA THR A 246 -3.51 0.29 1.03
C THR A 246 -2.78 -0.36 -0.15
N PRO A 247 -1.51 -0.78 0.02
CA PRO A 247 -0.80 -1.47 -1.04
C PRO A 247 -1.32 -2.90 -1.26
N THR A 248 -1.86 -3.57 -0.24
CA THR A 248 -2.52 -4.88 -0.38
C THR A 248 -3.53 -5.09 0.76
N LEU A 249 -4.48 -6.01 0.61
CA LEU A 249 -5.42 -6.39 1.67
C LEU A 249 -4.65 -6.99 2.85
N ALA A 250 -3.66 -7.85 2.60
CA ALA A 250 -2.84 -8.43 3.66
C ALA A 250 -2.10 -7.37 4.51
N THR A 251 -1.57 -6.30 3.88
CA THR A 251 -0.95 -5.19 4.61
C THR A 251 -1.96 -4.48 5.50
N LEU A 252 -3.19 -4.27 5.03
CA LEU A 252 -4.24 -3.62 5.82
C LEU A 252 -4.70 -4.49 7.00
N VAL A 253 -4.86 -5.80 6.80
CA VAL A 253 -5.15 -6.76 7.89
C VAL A 253 -4.08 -6.66 8.98
N ARG A 254 -2.80 -6.73 8.59
CA ARG A 254 -1.69 -6.64 9.53
C ARG A 254 -1.67 -5.29 10.26
N ALA A 255 -1.84 -4.18 9.54
CA ALA A 255 -1.84 -2.85 10.15
C ALA A 255 -2.90 -2.76 11.27
N ARG A 256 -4.10 -3.29 11.03
CA ARG A 256 -5.19 -3.29 12.01
C ARG A 256 -4.92 -4.16 13.24
N GLN A 257 -4.21 -5.27 13.09
CA GLN A 257 -3.80 -6.12 14.23
C GLN A 257 -2.86 -5.37 15.19
N HIS A 258 -2.01 -4.49 14.66
CA HIS A 258 -1.05 -3.72 15.47
C HIS A 258 -1.67 -2.47 16.12
N VAL A 259 -2.70 -1.85 15.52
CA VAL A 259 -3.35 -0.63 16.07
C VAL A 259 -3.91 -0.85 17.48
N ALA A 260 -4.39 -2.07 17.80
CA ALA A 260 -4.92 -2.39 19.13
C ALA A 260 -3.87 -2.36 20.25
N GLN A 261 -2.57 -2.30 19.94
CA GLN A 261 -1.48 -2.42 20.91
C GLN A 261 -0.94 -1.07 21.43
N TYR A 262 -1.30 0.08 20.82
CA TYR A 262 -0.63 1.37 21.04
C TYR A 262 -1.51 2.50 21.58
N ALA A 263 -2.56 2.18 22.32
CA ALA A 263 -3.36 3.22 22.99
C ALA A 263 -2.69 3.61 24.32
N SER A 264 -1.89 4.69 24.37
CA SER A 264 -1.76 5.48 25.62
C SER A 264 -1.01 6.81 25.57
N THR A 265 -0.08 7.08 24.64
CA THR A 265 0.71 8.35 24.67
C THR A 265 0.80 9.03 23.30
N GLN A 266 0.59 10.34 23.28
CA GLN A 266 0.73 11.18 22.09
C GLN A 266 2.07 11.91 22.18
N ASN A 267 3.18 11.20 21.96
CA ASN A 267 4.47 11.86 21.75
C ASN A 267 4.58 12.24 20.28
N PHE A 268 4.92 13.49 20.02
CA PHE A 268 4.96 14.08 18.70
C PHE A 268 6.38 14.50 18.35
N VAL A 269 6.83 14.16 17.14
CA VAL A 269 8.05 14.72 16.56
C VAL A 269 7.75 15.49 15.28
N ALA A 270 8.28 16.71 15.19
CA ALA A 270 8.38 17.49 13.96
C ALA A 270 9.83 17.45 13.46
N ILE A 271 10.05 17.07 12.21
CA ILE A 271 11.37 17.05 11.58
C ILE A 271 11.32 17.92 10.33
N GLY A 272 12.17 18.94 10.27
CA GLY A 272 12.25 19.91 9.20
C GLY A 272 13.62 19.95 8.55
N GLN A 273 13.69 19.87 7.23
CA GLN A 273 14.90 20.21 6.46
C GLN A 273 14.59 21.35 5.49
N GLY A 274 14.79 22.59 5.96
CA GLY A 274 14.65 23.80 5.16
C GLY A 274 15.87 24.09 4.30
N ASN A 275 17.05 23.75 4.81
CA ASN A 275 18.36 24.05 4.22
C ASN A 275 19.11 22.75 3.92
N PRO A 276 18.75 22.01 2.86
CA PRO A 276 19.43 20.76 2.51
C PRO A 276 20.79 21.02 1.85
N ASP A 277 21.77 20.14 2.08
CA ASP A 277 23.08 20.16 1.39
C ASP A 277 22.96 20.06 -0.13
N ARG A 278 21.87 19.45 -0.61
CA ARG A 278 21.53 19.32 -2.03
C ARG A 278 20.06 19.64 -2.26
N GLY A 279 19.77 20.47 -3.26
CA GLY A 279 18.42 20.86 -3.65
C GLY A 279 18.15 22.35 -3.45
N LYS A 280 16.89 22.75 -3.57
CA LYS A 280 16.48 24.14 -3.36
C LYS A 280 16.13 24.36 -1.89
N GLU A 281 16.43 25.56 -1.38
CA GLU A 281 15.98 25.99 -0.05
C GLU A 281 14.44 25.93 0.05
N LEU A 282 13.93 25.41 1.17
CA LEU A 282 12.52 25.35 1.51
C LEU A 282 12.21 26.35 2.64
N ARG A 283 12.06 27.62 2.28
CA ARG A 283 11.89 28.76 3.22
C ARG A 283 10.70 28.65 4.17
N CYS A 284 9.72 27.80 3.84
CA CYS A 284 8.52 27.64 4.65
C CYS A 284 8.65 26.56 5.74
N VAL A 285 9.73 25.78 5.77
CA VAL A 285 9.92 24.69 6.74
C VAL A 285 10.00 25.24 8.16
N ALA A 286 10.94 26.15 8.45
CA ALA A 286 11.06 26.74 9.78
C ALA A 286 9.75 27.40 10.29
N PRO A 287 9.05 28.27 9.52
CA PRO A 287 7.78 28.82 10.00
C PRO A 287 6.66 27.77 10.11
N GLU A 288 6.66 26.71 9.31
CA GLU A 288 5.72 25.58 9.45
C GLU A 288 5.94 24.84 10.77
N LEU A 289 7.18 24.45 11.11
CA LEU A 289 7.49 23.78 12.37
C LEU A 289 7.17 24.66 13.58
N ALA A 290 7.49 25.96 13.53
CA ALA A 290 7.13 26.90 14.59
C ALA A 290 5.61 26.98 14.79
N ALA A 291 4.83 26.98 13.70
CA ALA A 291 3.37 27.00 13.77
C ALA A 291 2.80 25.71 14.37
N ILE A 292 3.39 24.56 14.05
CA ILE A 292 3.02 23.25 14.59
C ILE A 292 3.35 23.18 16.07
N ALA A 293 4.58 23.53 16.47
CA ALA A 293 5.02 23.56 17.86
C ALA A 293 4.09 24.42 18.71
N ARG A 294 3.79 25.65 18.26
CA ARG A 294 2.87 26.57 18.97
C ARG A 294 1.48 25.96 19.23
N ARG A 295 0.98 25.12 18.32
CA ARG A 295 -0.37 24.51 18.42
C ARG A 295 -0.37 23.20 19.19
N LEU A 296 0.69 22.39 19.07
CA LEU A 296 0.71 21.02 19.57
C LEU A 296 1.41 20.88 20.92
N VAL A 297 2.46 21.66 21.21
CA VAL A 297 3.15 21.63 22.51
C VAL A 297 2.19 21.72 23.71
N PRO A 298 1.10 22.52 23.69
CA PRO A 298 0.14 22.56 24.80
C PRO A 298 -0.77 21.33 24.94
N ILE A 299 -0.82 20.45 23.94
CA ILE A 299 -1.82 19.37 23.81
C ILE A 299 -1.16 17.99 23.94
N VAL A 300 0.03 17.83 23.38
CA VAL A 300 0.74 16.54 23.32
C VAL A 300 1.51 16.27 24.60
N SER A 301 1.77 14.99 24.90
CA SER A 301 2.51 14.59 26.11
C SER A 301 4.00 14.93 26.02
N SER A 302 4.55 14.89 24.81
CA SER A 302 5.93 15.26 24.51
C SER A 302 5.98 15.81 23.09
N PHE A 303 6.83 16.83 22.88
CA PHE A 303 7.09 17.40 21.58
C PHE A 303 8.60 17.46 21.33
N THR A 304 9.05 16.84 20.25
CA THR A 304 10.44 16.92 19.77
C THR A 304 10.47 17.68 18.44
N SER A 305 11.39 18.64 18.29
CA SER A 305 11.68 19.30 17.01
C SER A 305 13.09 18.92 16.58
N LEU A 306 13.27 18.51 15.33
CA LEU A 306 14.58 18.32 14.71
C LEU A 306 14.65 19.20 13.46
N GLU A 307 15.57 20.15 13.42
CA GLU A 307 15.66 21.13 12.33
C GLU A 307 17.03 21.10 11.67
N ASP A 308 17.04 21.12 10.34
CA ASP A 308 18.21 21.22 9.47
C ASP A 308 19.37 20.31 9.91
N GLY A 309 20.42 20.85 10.53
CA GLY A 309 21.60 20.09 10.95
C GLY A 309 21.28 18.96 11.94
N GLU A 310 20.17 19.05 12.67
CA GLU A 310 19.70 18.01 13.60
C GLU A 310 18.80 16.96 12.93
N ALA A 311 18.19 17.29 11.78
CA ALA A 311 17.30 16.42 11.00
C ALA A 311 18.06 15.34 10.20
N THR A 312 19.10 14.76 10.81
CA THR A 312 19.90 13.68 10.24
C THR A 312 19.12 12.36 10.17
N VAL A 313 19.58 11.41 9.35
CA VAL A 313 19.00 10.06 9.27
C VAL A 313 18.97 9.39 10.65
N GLN A 314 20.07 9.50 11.41
CA GLN A 314 20.16 8.90 12.75
C GLN A 314 19.20 9.60 13.72
N GLY A 315 19.18 10.94 13.75
CA GLY A 315 18.27 11.70 14.60
C GLY A 315 16.80 11.39 14.30
N ALA A 316 16.43 11.26 13.03
CA ALA A 316 15.10 10.85 12.64
C ALA A 316 14.75 9.43 13.11
N LEU A 317 15.64 8.45 12.94
CA LEU A 317 15.42 7.07 13.40
C LEU A 317 15.25 7.01 14.93
N ASP A 318 16.08 7.73 15.67
CA ASP A 318 16.01 7.79 17.13
C ASP A 318 14.70 8.43 17.58
N ALA A 319 14.27 9.52 16.94
CA ALA A 319 13.00 10.16 17.27
C ALA A 319 11.79 9.28 16.93
N LEU A 320 11.81 8.55 15.80
CA LEU A 320 10.74 7.64 15.40
C LEU A 320 10.54 6.48 16.38
N ASN A 321 11.59 6.03 17.06
CA ASN A 321 11.50 4.97 18.06
C ASN A 321 10.76 5.40 19.34
N HIS A 322 10.66 6.70 19.61
CA HIS A 322 10.11 7.25 20.85
C HIS A 322 8.79 8.04 20.67
N ASN A 323 8.40 8.31 19.41
CA ASN A 323 7.25 9.13 19.06
C ASN A 323 6.22 8.37 18.22
N GLN A 324 4.94 8.54 18.55
CA GLN A 324 3.83 7.89 17.84
C GLN A 324 3.33 8.75 16.67
N TRP A 325 3.51 10.07 16.75
CA TRP A 325 3.07 11.03 15.75
C TRP A 325 4.28 11.72 15.14
N LEU A 326 4.26 11.85 13.81
CA LEU A 326 5.36 12.38 13.03
C LEU A 326 4.84 13.45 12.07
N HIS A 327 5.56 14.56 11.99
CA HIS A 327 5.45 15.52 10.91
C HIS A 327 6.81 15.68 10.23
N LEU A 328 6.86 15.52 8.91
CA LEU A 328 8.06 15.70 8.10
C LEU A 328 7.84 16.87 7.12
N ALA A 329 8.70 17.88 7.19
CA ALA A 329 8.72 19.01 6.26
C ALA A 329 10.10 19.08 5.58
N CYS A 330 10.24 18.39 4.44
CA CYS A 330 11.50 18.28 3.70
C CYS A 330 11.27 17.92 2.22
N HIS A 331 12.35 17.87 1.43
CA HIS A 331 12.26 17.33 0.07
C HIS A 331 11.93 15.83 0.09
N GLY A 332 10.82 15.46 -0.54
CA GLY A 332 10.45 14.07 -0.76
C GLY A 332 10.91 13.55 -2.11
N LYS A 333 11.12 12.24 -2.21
CA LYS A 333 11.04 11.53 -3.49
C LYS A 333 9.71 10.77 -3.52
N PRO A 334 8.87 10.96 -4.55
CA PRO A 334 7.74 10.05 -4.74
C PRO A 334 8.28 8.64 -4.95
N ASN A 335 7.63 7.65 -4.32
CA ASN A 335 7.96 6.23 -4.45
C ASN A 335 7.57 5.67 -5.81
#